data_AF-A0A945SP88-F1
#
_entry.id   AF-A0A945SP88-F1
#
_cell.length_a   1.000
_cell.length_b   1.000
_cell.length_c   1.000
_cell.angle_alpha   90.00
_cell.angle_beta   90.00
_cell.angle_gamma   90.00
#
_symmetry.space_group_name_H-M   'P 1'
#
loop_
_entity.id
_entity.type
_entity.pdbx_description
1 polymer ?
#
loop_
_entity_poly.entity_id
_entity_poly.type
_entity_poly.pdbx_seq_one_letter_code
_entity_poly.pdbx_strand_id
1 'polypeptide(L)'
;MHIGQLVFAQVMLHLPKHTFRRCVQKYNGDHKVKSFSCIDQFLVMAFAQLTYRESLRETVICLRSQNEKLYHMGIRGGVSRNTLSNANKVRDWRIYAD
;
A
#
# COMPACT_ATOMS: atom_id res chain seq x y z
N MET A 1 20.14 -14.37 2.31
CA MET A 1 19.83 -13.08 2.96
C MET A 1 20.02 -11.99 1.90
N HIS A 2 18.99 -11.23 1.54
CA HIS A 2 19.17 -10.18 0.52
C HIS A 2 19.96 -9.02 1.13
N ILE A 3 21.15 -8.76 0.61
CA ILE A 3 22.11 -7.76 1.11
C ILE A 3 21.72 -6.32 0.67
N GLY A 4 20.53 -6.14 0.08
CA GLY A 4 20.08 -4.85 -0.45
C GLY A 4 18.56 -4.63 -0.35
N GLN A 5 18.14 -3.43 -0.76
CA GLN A 5 16.73 -3.02 -0.80
C GLN A 5 15.92 -3.92 -1.73
N LEU A 6 14.71 -4.33 -1.31
CA LEU A 6 13.82 -5.17 -2.12
C LEU A 6 13.52 -4.50 -3.46
N VAL A 7 13.43 -5.27 -4.55
CA VAL A 7 13.09 -4.75 -5.89
C VAL A 7 11.81 -3.91 -5.85
N PHE A 8 10.78 -4.39 -5.16
CA PHE A 8 9.55 -3.63 -4.95
C PHE A 8 9.81 -2.24 -4.33
N ALA A 9 10.63 -2.18 -3.29
CA ALA A 9 10.96 -0.93 -2.62
C ALA A 9 11.78 0.02 -3.52
N GLN A 10 12.62 -0.52 -4.41
CA GLN A 10 13.34 0.27 -5.42
C GLN A 10 12.37 0.87 -6.45
N VAL A 11 11.42 0.08 -6.97
CA VAL A 11 10.38 0.57 -7.89
C VAL A 11 9.56 1.68 -7.23
N MET A 12 9.19 1.52 -5.96
CA MET A 12 8.44 2.51 -5.20
C MET A 12 9.24 3.80 -4.87
N LEU A 13 10.56 3.87 -5.16
CA LEU A 13 11.32 5.12 -5.07
C LEU A 13 10.89 6.13 -6.14
N HIS A 14 10.39 5.65 -7.28
CA HIS A 14 9.93 6.50 -8.39
C HIS A 14 8.55 7.12 -8.15
N LEU A 15 7.84 6.72 -7.09
CA LEU A 15 6.57 7.34 -6.70
C LEU A 15 6.81 8.80 -6.28
N PRO A 16 6.15 9.79 -6.90
CA PRO A 16 6.23 11.19 -6.47
C PRO A 16 5.51 11.40 -5.13
N LYS A 17 6.16 11.02 -4.03
CA LYS A 17 5.58 11.02 -2.66
C LYS A 17 5.02 12.37 -2.24
N HIS A 18 5.65 13.47 -2.67
CA HIS A 18 5.18 14.82 -2.36
C HIS A 18 3.84 15.13 -3.04
N THR A 19 3.71 14.81 -4.33
CA THR A 19 2.45 14.95 -5.08
C THR A 19 1.37 14.05 -4.49
N PHE A 20 1.70 12.78 -4.23
CA PHE A 20 0.77 11.84 -3.60
C PHE A 20 0.24 12.35 -2.25
N ARG A 21 1.12 12.90 -1.40
CA ARG A 21 0.70 13.51 -0.12
C ARG A 21 -0.25 14.68 -0.32
N ARG A 22 -0.04 15.51 -1.35
CA ARG A 22 -0.95 16.61 -1.69
C ARG A 22 -2.32 16.07 -2.11
N CYS A 23 -2.38 14.99 -2.88
CA CYS A 23 -3.64 14.33 -3.26
C CYS A 23 -4.36 13.76 -2.03
N VAL A 24 -3.64 13.04 -1.15
CA VAL A 24 -4.21 12.53 0.12
C VAL A 24 -4.80 13.66 0.97
N GLN A 25 -4.11 14.80 1.07
CA GLN A 25 -4.61 15.98 1.80
C GLN A 25 -5.84 16.59 1.13
N LYS A 26 -5.80 16.78 -0.20
CA LYS A 26 -6.91 17.35 -1.00
C LYS A 26 -8.22 16.59 -0.81
N TYR A 27 -8.15 15.26 -0.74
CA TYR A 27 -9.31 14.39 -0.57
C TYR A 27 -9.52 13.91 0.87
N ASN A 28 -8.74 14.42 1.83
CA ASN A 28 -8.81 14.05 3.25
C ASN A 28 -8.74 12.52 3.47
N GLY A 29 -7.93 11.81 2.68
CA GLY A 29 -7.94 10.34 2.58
C GLY A 29 -7.47 9.59 3.82
N ASP A 30 -6.71 10.28 4.68
CA ASP A 30 -6.24 9.74 5.96
C ASP A 30 -7.02 10.27 7.18
N HIS A 31 -8.19 10.87 6.95
CA HIS A 31 -9.07 11.30 8.04
C HIS A 31 -9.44 10.13 8.97
N LYS A 32 -9.14 10.28 10.28
CA LYS A 32 -9.40 9.26 11.32
C LYS A 32 -8.68 7.92 11.09
N VAL A 33 -7.71 7.86 10.20
CA VAL A 33 -6.91 6.65 9.96
C VAL A 33 -5.86 6.51 11.06
N LYS A 34 -5.79 5.32 11.69
CA LYS A 34 -4.86 5.04 12.80
C LYS A 34 -3.62 4.27 12.39
N SER A 35 -3.77 3.25 11.55
CA SER A 35 -2.68 2.30 11.26
C SER A 35 -2.47 2.00 9.79
N PHE A 36 -3.52 2.00 8.96
CA PHE A 36 -3.41 1.65 7.53
C PHE A 36 -3.65 2.89 6.66
N SER A 37 -2.61 3.65 6.37
CA SER A 37 -2.64 4.92 5.63
C SER A 37 -2.96 4.77 4.14
N CYS A 38 -3.17 5.88 3.43
CA CYS A 38 -3.36 5.88 1.98
C CYS A 38 -2.13 5.36 1.25
N ILE A 39 -0.93 5.63 1.79
CA ILE A 39 0.32 5.09 1.24
C ILE A 39 0.43 3.59 1.48
N ASP A 40 0.01 3.06 2.65
CA ASP A 40 -0.02 1.61 2.87
C ASP A 40 -0.94 0.92 1.87
N GLN A 41 -2.13 1.47 1.63
CA GLN A 41 -3.05 0.95 0.60
C GLN A 41 -2.44 0.99 -0.79
N PHE A 42 -1.80 2.11 -1.16
CA PHE A 42 -1.15 2.23 -2.46
C PHE A 42 -0.08 1.14 -2.65
N LEU A 43 0.79 0.95 -1.66
CA LEU A 43 1.86 -0.05 -1.71
C LEU A 43 1.28 -1.48 -1.82
N VAL A 44 0.24 -1.80 -1.07
CA VAL A 44 -0.42 -3.11 -1.14
C VAL A 44 -1.07 -3.34 -2.51
N MET A 45 -1.76 -2.34 -3.06
CA MET A 45 -2.40 -2.45 -4.38
C MET A 45 -1.36 -2.50 -5.50
N ALA A 46 -0.29 -1.71 -5.43
CA ALA A 46 0.82 -1.75 -6.37
C ALA A 46 1.52 -3.13 -6.34
N PHE A 47 1.73 -3.70 -5.15
CA PHE A 47 2.27 -5.06 -5.02
C PHE A 47 1.36 -6.10 -5.68
N ALA A 48 0.04 -5.99 -5.49
CA ALA A 48 -0.92 -6.89 -6.13
C ALA A 48 -0.83 -6.83 -7.66
N GLN A 49 -0.79 -5.62 -8.23
CA GLN A 49 -0.70 -5.42 -9.68
C GLN A 49 0.64 -5.92 -10.25
N LEU A 50 1.76 -5.55 -9.63
CA LEU A 50 3.10 -5.94 -10.10
C LEU A 50 3.37 -7.45 -9.98
N THR A 51 2.68 -8.13 -9.06
CA THR A 51 2.82 -9.58 -8.86
C THR A 51 1.65 -10.38 -9.42
N TYR A 52 0.81 -9.75 -10.26
CA TYR A 52 -0.33 -10.37 -10.94
C TYR A 52 -1.25 -11.16 -10.00
N ARG A 53 -1.57 -10.59 -8.83
CA ARG A 53 -2.48 -11.23 -7.87
C ARG A 53 -3.92 -11.09 -8.32
N GLU A 54 -4.63 -12.22 -8.37
CA GLU A 54 -6.01 -12.28 -8.86
C GLU A 54 -7.04 -11.92 -7.78
N SER A 55 -6.63 -11.90 -6.49
CA SER A 55 -7.54 -11.54 -5.41
C SER A 55 -6.89 -10.77 -4.25
N LEU A 56 -7.74 -10.01 -3.54
CA LEU A 56 -7.35 -9.35 -2.28
C LEU A 56 -6.92 -10.39 -1.22
N ARG A 57 -7.53 -11.58 -1.23
CA ARG A 57 -7.20 -12.64 -0.28
C ARG A 57 -5.78 -13.15 -0.51
N GLU A 58 -5.44 -13.49 -1.74
CA GLU A 58 -4.11 -13.96 -2.10
C GLU A 58 -3.04 -12.89 -1.84
N THR A 59 -3.33 -11.64 -2.19
CA THR A 59 -2.43 -10.51 -1.92
C THR A 59 -2.09 -10.42 -0.43
N VAL A 60 -3.12 -10.45 0.44
CA VAL A 60 -2.94 -10.36 1.89
C VAL A 60 -2.20 -11.59 2.44
N ILE A 61 -2.50 -12.80 1.95
CA ILE A 61 -1.80 -14.02 2.38
C ILE A 61 -0.30 -13.94 2.02
N CYS A 62 0.02 -13.53 0.80
CA CYS A 62 1.40 -13.39 0.33
C CYS A 62 2.19 -12.33 1.12
N LEU A 63 1.58 -11.18 1.39
CA LEU A 63 2.22 -10.12 2.18
C LEU A 63 2.41 -10.55 3.64
N ARG A 64 1.44 -11.25 4.23
CA ARG A 64 1.54 -11.76 5.61
C ARG A 64 2.56 -12.88 5.76
N SER A 65 2.74 -13.74 4.76
CA SER A 65 3.78 -14.77 4.82
C SER A 65 5.19 -14.19 4.79
N GLN A 66 5.35 -12.93 4.37
CA GLN A 66 6.60 -12.19 4.36
C GLN A 66 6.57 -10.99 5.30
N ASN A 67 5.95 -11.13 6.47
CA ASN A 67 5.73 -10.03 7.43
C ASN A 67 7.00 -9.25 7.78
N GLU A 68 8.13 -9.95 7.96
CA GLU A 68 9.45 -9.34 8.25
C GLU A 68 9.91 -8.36 7.15
N LYS A 69 9.48 -8.59 5.90
CA LYS A 69 9.86 -7.75 4.76
C LYS A 69 8.96 -6.54 4.57
N LEU A 70 7.78 -6.49 5.19
CA LEU A 70 6.81 -5.40 5.00
C LEU A 70 7.39 -4.04 5.39
N TYR A 71 8.16 -4.01 6.48
CA TYR A 71 8.88 -2.81 6.92
C TYR A 71 9.79 -2.25 5.82
N HIS A 72 10.56 -3.14 5.17
CA HIS A 72 11.49 -2.79 4.09
C HIS A 72 10.76 -2.47 2.78
N MET A 73 9.51 -2.92 2.59
CA MET A 73 8.63 -2.49 1.50
C MET A 73 7.98 -1.12 1.76
N GLY A 74 8.13 -0.56 2.96
CA GLY A 74 7.52 0.71 3.36
C GLY A 74 6.09 0.59 3.89
N ILE A 75 5.55 -0.64 4.01
CA ILE A 75 4.22 -0.90 4.56
C ILE A 75 4.33 -0.95 6.08
N ARG A 76 3.66 -0.01 6.75
CA ARG A 76 3.65 0.12 8.22
C ARG A 76 2.34 -0.34 8.82
N GLY A 77 1.26 -0.23 8.06
CA GLY A 77 -0.06 -0.65 8.50
C GLY A 77 -0.28 -2.15 8.50
N GLY A 78 -1.12 -2.62 9.43
CA GLY A 78 -1.54 -4.01 9.48
C GLY A 78 -2.32 -4.40 8.22
N VAL A 79 -1.73 -5.25 7.39
CA VAL A 79 -2.36 -5.76 6.17
C VAL A 79 -3.38 -6.84 6.57
N SER A 80 -4.66 -6.58 6.35
CA SER A 80 -5.73 -7.57 6.50
C SER A 80 -6.72 -7.46 5.34
N ARG A 81 -7.40 -8.56 5.01
CA ARG A 81 -8.41 -8.55 3.94
C ARG A 81 -9.54 -7.56 4.24
N ASN A 82 -9.97 -7.49 5.49
CA ASN A 82 -11.03 -6.57 5.90
C ASN A 82 -10.57 -5.11 5.79
N THR A 83 -9.37 -4.83 6.31
CA THR A 83 -8.76 -3.48 6.25
C THR A 83 -8.60 -3.01 4.80
N LEU A 84 -8.02 -3.84 3.94
CA LEU A 84 -7.81 -3.52 2.53
C LEU A 84 -9.13 -3.35 1.77
N SER A 85 -10.10 -4.26 1.98
CA SER A 85 -11.42 -4.18 1.36
C SER A 85 -12.18 -2.93 1.80
N ASN A 86 -12.12 -2.56 3.08
CA ASN A 86 -12.76 -1.36 3.58
C ASN A 86 -12.10 -0.09 3.04
N ALA A 87 -10.75 -0.06 3.01
CA ALA A 87 -10.01 1.05 2.45
C ALA A 87 -10.33 1.27 0.95
N ASN A 88 -10.41 0.19 0.16
CA ASN A 88 -10.81 0.24 -1.24
C ASN A 88 -12.26 0.71 -1.43
N LYS A 89 -13.15 0.48 -0.45
CA LYS A 89 -14.56 0.89 -0.53
C LYS A 89 -14.78 2.35 -0.12
N VAL A 90 -14.07 2.82 0.90
CA VAL A 90 -14.39 4.08 1.58
C VAL A 90 -13.53 5.25 1.12
N ARG A 91 -12.28 5.01 0.70
CA ARG A 91 -11.39 6.10 0.28
C ARG A 91 -11.72 6.57 -1.12
N ASP A 92 -11.64 7.88 -1.30
CA ASP A 92 -11.82 8.49 -2.62
C ASP A 92 -10.76 7.97 -3.59
N TRP A 93 -11.20 7.31 -4.65
CA TRP A 93 -10.32 6.70 -5.65
C TRP A 93 -9.47 7.74 -6.37
N ARG A 94 -9.91 9.01 -6.42
CA ARG A 94 -9.18 10.11 -7.08
C ARG A 94 -7.82 10.38 -6.44
N ILE A 95 -7.63 10.01 -5.18
CA ILE A 95 -6.31 10.06 -4.51
C ILE A 95 -5.23 9.30 -5.29
N TYR A 96 -5.62 8.23 -5.98
CA TYR A 96 -4.71 7.33 -6.70
C TYR A 96 -4.65 7.62 -8.21
N ALA A 97 -5.46 8.56 -8.70
CA ALA A 97 -5.54 8.93 -10.11
C ALA A 97 -4.94 10.32 -10.40
N ASP A 98 -5.06 11.26 -9.44
CA ASP A 98 -4.46 12.60 -9.48
C ASP A 98 -2.96 12.59 -9.12
#